data_AF-A0A517ZLI1-F1
#
_entry.id   AF-A0A517ZLI1-F1
#
_cell.length_a   1.000
_cell.length_b   1.000
_cell.length_c   1.000
_cell.angle_alpha   90.00
_cell.angle_beta   90.00
_cell.angle_gamma   90.00
#
_symmetry.space_group_name_H-M   'P 1'
#
loop_
_entity.id
_entity.type
_entity.pdbx_description
1 polymer ?
#
loop_
_entity_poly.entity_id
_entity_poly.type
_entity_poly.pdbx_seq_one_letter_code
_entity_poly.pdbx_strand_id
1 'polypeptide(L)'
;MMLHLGKRFAVAALMCVISADALRAEEKTTDTKPEAKVAKTAVVVDPLNVQIDKAIETTSKRQLTAGVHTPWQIMHGVLALRHDFHLKKSRDSKTTETIKAIDWMGSGALHDGLTLFERTQFGGRARPFTKPYAFEGHANQFFGIFVMSDLPNDFAFKAGPNEVSIDDMIENAKMEVKVGPEITWTLWALSHYLDTNAQWRNRYGEAWSIERMVQIQTRESVISAPCGGTHGLFALAYARNKHLATGGKIRGVWMEADQKIQRFIEEGRVLQNRDGSFSTEYFRGRGFSNEFNDRIAHSGHMLEWLMMALPQSRLKEPWVRNGLSRLANDLVENRKTAAECGPLYHALHSLILYRLRTRSQEYGPDKPTLLVKMEKKTDESQKPADEEKTAAKPTEEKAADKKSAEAKSDKPAAPATEVSESKVTPVAAEAPKESTPAVVIEAPVTDEVEEESTSEAKSEEQPAKAN
;
A
#
# COMPACT_ATOMS: atom_id res chain seq x y z
N MET A 1 -50.38 -41.87 -13.03
CA MET A 1 -51.66 -42.35 -13.59
C MET A 1 -52.40 -41.14 -14.16
N MET A 2 -52.69 -41.11 -15.47
CA MET A 2 -53.63 -40.24 -16.25
C MET A 2 -53.82 -38.74 -15.86
N LEU A 3 -53.65 -37.75 -16.77
CA LEU A 3 -54.56 -37.33 -17.87
C LEU A 3 -55.99 -37.02 -17.37
N HIS A 4 -56.68 -35.90 -17.67
CA HIS A 4 -56.48 -34.67 -18.49
C HIS A 4 -57.17 -33.46 -17.73
N LEU A 5 -57.63 -32.29 -18.21
CA LEU A 5 -57.86 -31.56 -19.50
C LEU A 5 -58.02 -30.04 -19.15
N GLY A 6 -57.91 -28.98 -19.98
CA GLY A 6 -57.47 -28.81 -21.38
C GLY A 6 -58.48 -28.05 -22.30
N LYS A 7 -58.60 -26.70 -22.25
CA LYS A 7 -59.44 -25.90 -23.20
C LYS A 7 -58.96 -24.46 -23.47
N ARG A 8 -59.28 -23.93 -24.66
CA ARG A 8 -58.98 -22.58 -25.19
C ARG A 8 -60.25 -21.94 -25.77
N PHE A 9 -60.41 -20.62 -25.68
CA PHE A 9 -61.26 -19.74 -26.53
C PHE A 9 -60.79 -18.27 -26.33
N ALA A 10 -61.00 -17.30 -27.22
CA ALA A 10 -61.03 -17.27 -28.69
C ALA A 10 -60.93 -15.80 -29.16
N VAL A 11 -60.61 -15.56 -30.44
CA VAL A 11 -60.53 -14.22 -31.04
C VAL A 11 -61.91 -13.76 -31.51
N ALA A 12 -62.21 -12.47 -31.33
CA ALA A 12 -63.28 -11.78 -32.04
C ALA A 12 -62.71 -10.52 -32.72
N ALA A 13 -63.06 -10.32 -33.99
CA ALA A 13 -62.71 -9.14 -34.77
C ALA A 13 -63.99 -8.47 -35.28
N LEU A 14 -63.95 -7.16 -35.51
CA LEU A 14 -65.05 -6.42 -36.13
C LEU A 14 -64.49 -5.40 -37.13
N MET A 15 -64.88 -5.55 -38.40
CA MET A 15 -64.72 -4.50 -39.40
C MET A 15 -66.02 -3.70 -39.51
N CYS A 16 -65.91 -2.40 -39.75
CA CYS A 16 -66.91 -1.64 -40.49
C CYS A 16 -66.21 -0.90 -41.63
N VAL A 17 -66.78 -0.97 -42.83
CA VAL A 17 -66.32 -0.26 -44.02
C VAL A 17 -67.45 0.62 -44.51
N ILE A 18 -67.19 1.93 -44.67
CA ILE A 18 -67.99 2.85 -45.46
C ILE A 18 -67.02 3.73 -46.24
N SER A 19 -67.23 3.85 -47.55
CA SER A 19 -66.45 4.70 -48.45
C SER A 19 -67.32 5.86 -48.97
N ALA A 20 -66.76 7.07 -49.06
CA ALA A 20 -67.10 8.08 -50.07
C ALA A 20 -66.17 9.31 -49.99
N ASP A 21 -65.21 9.38 -50.92
CA ASP A 21 -64.69 10.53 -51.69
C ASP A 21 -64.49 11.98 -51.14
N ALA A 22 -63.63 12.69 -51.89
CA ALA A 22 -63.57 14.15 -52.08
C ALA A 22 -62.72 15.02 -51.11
N LEU A 23 -61.41 15.07 -51.42
CA LEU A 23 -60.68 16.32 -51.73
C LEU A 23 -60.68 17.50 -50.72
N ARG A 24 -59.63 17.59 -49.91
CA ARG A 24 -58.87 18.85 -49.75
C ARG A 24 -57.41 18.60 -49.35
N ALA A 25 -56.55 19.59 -49.58
CA ALA A 25 -55.09 19.45 -49.55
C ALA A 25 -54.50 19.14 -48.16
N GLU A 26 -53.41 18.38 -48.12
CA GLU A 26 -52.55 18.28 -46.94
C GLU A 26 -51.70 19.55 -46.78
N GLU A 27 -51.98 20.36 -45.74
CA GLU A 27 -50.98 21.25 -45.16
C GLU A 27 -50.50 20.63 -43.86
N LYS A 28 -49.39 19.87 -43.94
CA LYS A 28 -48.99 18.92 -42.91
C LYS A 28 -48.09 19.56 -41.86
N THR A 29 -48.68 20.40 -41.01
CA THR A 29 -48.00 20.95 -39.82
C THR A 29 -47.54 19.82 -38.91
N THR A 30 -46.23 19.57 -38.86
CA THR A 30 -45.64 18.53 -38.01
C THR A 30 -45.61 18.99 -36.56
N ASP A 31 -46.63 18.59 -35.81
CA ASP A 31 -46.77 18.86 -34.38
C ASP A 31 -45.73 18.08 -33.54
N THR A 32 -44.51 18.64 -33.45
CA THR A 32 -43.38 18.06 -32.74
C THR A 32 -43.50 18.31 -31.24
N LYS A 33 -44.31 17.45 -30.59
CA LYS A 33 -44.32 17.22 -29.14
C LYS A 33 -42.89 17.32 -28.57
N PRO A 34 -42.61 18.26 -27.64
CA PRO A 34 -41.25 18.47 -27.16
C PRO A 34 -40.76 17.24 -26.40
N GLU A 35 -39.63 16.67 -26.85
CA GLU A 35 -38.95 15.63 -26.11
C GLU A 35 -38.51 16.18 -24.75
N ALA A 36 -38.97 15.54 -23.68
CA ALA A 36 -38.49 15.85 -22.34
C ALA A 36 -37.01 15.48 -22.26
N LYS A 37 -36.13 16.49 -22.39
CA LYS A 37 -34.68 16.32 -22.19
C LYS A 37 -34.46 15.63 -20.84
N VAL A 38 -34.06 14.36 -20.89
CA VAL A 38 -33.61 13.64 -19.71
C VAL A 38 -32.42 14.40 -19.16
N ALA A 39 -32.63 15.12 -18.07
CA ALA A 39 -31.58 15.87 -17.41
C ALA A 39 -30.50 14.85 -17.01
N LYS A 40 -29.29 15.00 -17.56
CA LYS A 40 -28.14 14.23 -17.09
C LYS A 40 -27.96 14.57 -15.62
N THR A 41 -28.32 13.64 -14.73
CA THR A 41 -28.12 13.79 -13.29
C THR A 41 -26.67 14.17 -13.06
N ALA A 42 -26.44 15.37 -12.53
CA ALA A 42 -25.08 15.86 -12.30
C ALA A 42 -24.39 14.90 -11.32
N VAL A 43 -23.34 14.22 -11.79
CA VAL A 43 -22.57 13.30 -10.95
C VAL A 43 -21.91 14.14 -9.85
N VAL A 44 -22.36 13.96 -8.61
CA VAL A 44 -21.81 14.67 -7.45
C VAL A 44 -20.43 14.09 -7.16
N VAL A 45 -19.39 14.71 -7.73
CA VAL A 45 -18.01 14.32 -7.50
C VAL A 45 -17.60 14.73 -6.09
N ASP A 46 -17.14 13.76 -5.28
CA ASP A 46 -16.58 14.02 -3.96
C ASP A 46 -15.34 14.93 -4.08
N PRO A 47 -15.31 16.12 -3.44
CA PRO A 47 -14.16 17.02 -3.51
C PRO A 47 -12.83 16.39 -3.08
N LEU A 48 -12.87 15.42 -2.15
CA LEU A 48 -11.67 14.68 -1.73
C LEU A 48 -11.12 13.81 -2.87
N ASN A 49 -11.97 13.24 -3.72
CA ASN A 49 -11.51 12.45 -4.86
C ASN A 49 -10.80 13.31 -5.91
N VAL A 50 -11.29 14.54 -6.16
CA VAL A 50 -10.63 15.52 -7.04
C VAL A 50 -9.25 15.91 -6.49
N GLN A 51 -9.17 16.18 -5.19
CA GLN A 51 -7.94 16.52 -4.49
C GLN A 51 -6.91 15.38 -4.53
N ILE A 52 -7.36 14.14 -4.26
CA ILE A 52 -6.55 12.92 -4.31
C ILE A 52 -6.06 12.64 -5.73
N ASP A 53 -6.92 12.73 -6.74
CA ASP A 53 -6.49 12.51 -8.13
C ASP A 53 -5.49 13.57 -8.58
N LYS A 54 -5.64 14.84 -8.13
CA LYS A 54 -4.64 15.87 -8.43
C LYS A 54 -3.30 15.59 -7.74
N ALA A 55 -3.30 15.11 -6.50
CA ALA A 55 -2.08 14.72 -5.80
C ALA A 55 -1.40 13.50 -6.45
N ILE A 56 -2.17 12.51 -6.90
CA ILE A 56 -1.66 11.35 -7.63
C ILE A 56 -1.08 11.77 -8.98
N GLU A 57 -1.81 12.55 -9.79
CA GLU A 57 -1.37 13.05 -11.10
C GLU A 57 -0.11 13.93 -10.99
N THR A 58 -0.03 14.76 -9.94
CA THR A 58 1.12 15.63 -9.69
C THR A 58 2.34 14.84 -9.23
N THR A 59 2.17 13.91 -8.29
CA THR A 59 3.30 13.14 -7.72
C THR A 59 3.83 12.09 -8.70
N SER A 60 2.97 11.49 -9.53
CA SER A 60 3.38 10.49 -10.54
C SER A 60 4.32 11.07 -11.60
N LYS A 61 4.33 12.40 -11.79
CA LYS A 61 5.26 13.10 -12.69
C LYS A 61 6.68 13.22 -12.12
N ARG A 62 6.89 12.91 -10.84
CA ARG A 62 8.21 12.80 -10.19
C ARG A 62 8.85 11.46 -10.57
N GLN A 63 9.17 11.30 -11.85
CA GLN A 63 9.82 10.11 -12.39
C GLN A 63 11.28 10.03 -11.96
N LEU A 64 11.75 8.82 -11.65
CA LEU A 64 13.17 8.54 -11.45
C LEU A 64 13.85 8.23 -12.79
N THR A 65 15.17 8.35 -12.82
CA THR A 65 16.02 7.98 -13.98
C THR A 65 16.75 6.66 -13.73
N ALA A 66 16.69 5.75 -14.70
CA ALA A 66 17.40 4.48 -14.69
C ALA A 66 18.93 4.68 -14.68
N GLY A 67 19.67 3.83 -13.96
CA GLY A 67 21.13 3.95 -13.82
C GLY A 67 21.60 5.18 -13.02
N VAL A 68 20.67 5.96 -12.46
CA VAL A 68 20.95 7.15 -11.64
C VAL A 68 20.41 6.97 -10.24
N HIS A 69 19.16 6.52 -10.14
CA HIS A 69 18.53 6.17 -8.87
C HIS A 69 18.81 4.72 -8.55
N THR A 70 18.91 4.42 -7.26
CA THR A 70 19.23 3.07 -6.80
C THR A 70 18.05 2.11 -7.04
N PRO A 71 18.30 0.79 -7.18
CA PRO A 71 17.26 -0.23 -7.14
C PRO A 71 16.27 -0.05 -5.98
N TRP A 72 16.76 0.31 -4.78
CA TRP A 72 15.91 0.59 -3.61
C TRP A 72 14.97 1.79 -3.85
N GLN A 73 15.46 2.90 -4.42
CA GLN A 73 14.60 4.06 -4.75
C GLN A 73 13.55 3.70 -5.81
N ILE A 74 13.96 2.95 -6.84
CA ILE A 74 13.08 2.52 -7.95
C ILE A 74 12.01 1.54 -7.47
N MET A 75 12.33 0.63 -6.55
CA MET A 75 11.39 -0.29 -5.89
C MET A 75 10.26 0.46 -5.18
N HIS A 76 10.55 1.55 -4.48
CA HIS A 76 9.50 2.36 -3.85
C HIS A 76 8.56 2.99 -4.89
N GLY A 77 9.08 3.41 -6.05
CA GLY A 77 8.22 3.85 -7.16
C GLY A 77 7.32 2.73 -7.71
N VAL A 78 7.79 1.48 -7.73
CA VAL A 78 6.95 0.30 -8.06
C VAL A 78 5.90 0.04 -6.97
N LEU A 79 6.23 0.20 -5.68
CA LEU A 79 5.27 0.09 -4.57
C LEU A 79 4.05 1.01 -4.77
N ALA A 80 4.28 2.24 -5.24
CA ALA A 80 3.21 3.17 -5.54
C ALA A 80 2.53 2.89 -6.89
N LEU A 81 3.30 2.83 -7.98
CA LEU A 81 2.77 2.97 -9.34
C LEU A 81 2.76 1.67 -10.18
N ARG A 82 3.26 0.54 -9.64
CA ARG A 82 3.13 -0.80 -10.26
C ARG A 82 3.68 -0.83 -11.70
N HIS A 83 3.01 -1.58 -12.58
CA HIS A 83 3.16 -1.59 -14.04
C HIS A 83 3.01 -0.21 -14.72
N ASP A 84 2.34 0.75 -14.08
CA ASP A 84 2.20 2.13 -14.59
C ASP A 84 3.46 2.98 -14.25
N PHE A 85 4.41 2.50 -13.43
CA PHE A 85 5.62 3.25 -13.09
C PHE A 85 6.64 3.27 -14.23
N HIS A 86 6.97 4.47 -14.71
CA HIS A 86 7.90 4.71 -15.82
C HIS A 86 9.13 5.48 -15.36
N LEU A 87 10.32 4.95 -15.70
CA LEU A 87 11.63 5.57 -15.49
C LEU A 87 12.06 6.30 -16.75
N LYS A 88 12.74 7.44 -16.61
CA LYS A 88 13.50 8.06 -17.71
C LYS A 88 14.71 7.18 -18.04
N LYS A 89 15.00 6.97 -19.34
CA LYS A 89 16.20 6.22 -19.77
C LYS A 89 17.51 7.03 -19.62
N SER A 90 17.42 8.36 -19.59
CA SER A 90 18.58 9.27 -19.53
C SER A 90 18.35 10.40 -18.52
N ARG A 91 19.41 11.15 -18.20
CA ARG A 91 19.33 12.45 -17.53
C ARG A 91 19.00 13.59 -18.49
N ASP A 92 19.25 13.43 -19.79
CA ASP A 92 19.04 14.49 -20.79
C ASP A 92 17.54 14.81 -20.91
N SER A 93 17.18 16.04 -20.56
CA SER A 93 15.82 16.58 -20.62
C SER A 93 15.25 16.65 -22.04
N LYS A 94 16.10 16.62 -23.07
CA LYS A 94 15.70 16.53 -24.48
C LYS A 94 15.17 15.15 -24.86
N THR A 95 15.44 14.12 -24.05
CA THR A 95 14.95 12.75 -24.27
C THR A 95 13.69 12.49 -23.44
N THR A 96 12.58 12.21 -24.12
CA THR A 96 11.31 11.78 -23.50
C THR A 96 11.20 10.26 -23.37
N GLU A 97 12.25 9.52 -23.74
CA GLU A 97 12.27 8.06 -23.69
C GLU A 97 12.17 7.53 -22.25
N THR A 98 11.17 6.67 -22.04
CA THR A 98 10.95 5.98 -20.78
C THR A 98 10.98 4.46 -20.95
N ILE A 99 11.10 3.76 -19.82
CA ILE A 99 10.97 2.31 -19.69
C ILE A 99 10.15 2.03 -18.44
N LYS A 100 9.29 0.99 -18.42
CA LYS A 100 8.62 0.61 -17.18
C LYS A 100 9.65 0.15 -16.16
N ALA A 101 9.44 0.48 -14.89
CA ALA A 101 10.38 0.13 -13.84
C ALA A 101 10.50 -1.39 -13.63
N ILE A 102 9.40 -2.13 -13.77
CA ILE A 102 9.35 -3.59 -13.69
C ILE A 102 10.15 -4.21 -14.86
N ASP A 103 9.91 -3.76 -16.10
CA ASP A 103 10.67 -4.20 -17.29
C ASP A 103 12.17 -3.91 -17.12
N TRP A 104 12.53 -2.73 -16.61
CA TRP A 104 13.93 -2.38 -16.31
C TRP A 104 14.55 -3.30 -15.24
N MET A 105 13.83 -3.59 -14.16
CA MET A 105 14.27 -4.54 -13.13
C MET A 105 14.47 -5.95 -13.68
N GLY A 106 13.54 -6.43 -14.52
CA GLY A 106 13.60 -7.75 -15.15
C GLY A 106 14.69 -7.86 -16.21
N SER A 107 15.05 -6.75 -16.88
CA SER A 107 15.91 -6.72 -18.07
C SER A 107 17.32 -7.31 -17.90
N GLY A 108 17.81 -7.42 -16.66
CA GLY A 108 19.21 -7.70 -16.32
C GLY A 108 20.02 -6.44 -16.00
N ALA A 109 19.35 -5.37 -15.55
CA ALA A 109 19.99 -4.12 -15.16
C ALA A 109 21.06 -4.32 -14.06
N LEU A 110 22.07 -3.44 -14.07
CA LEU A 110 23.15 -3.40 -13.09
C LEU A 110 23.10 -2.08 -12.29
N HIS A 111 23.50 -2.14 -11.03
CA HIS A 111 23.79 -0.98 -10.19
C HIS A 111 25.12 -1.23 -9.47
N ASP A 112 26.04 -0.26 -9.48
CA ASP A 112 27.42 -0.40 -8.99
C ASP A 112 28.12 -1.70 -9.49
N GLY A 113 27.85 -2.09 -10.74
CA GLY A 113 28.37 -3.30 -11.39
C GLY A 113 27.67 -4.61 -11.05
N LEU A 114 26.69 -4.60 -10.14
CA LEU A 114 26.00 -5.78 -9.60
C LEU A 114 24.57 -5.91 -10.11
N THR A 115 24.12 -7.14 -10.34
CA THR A 115 22.74 -7.47 -10.74
C THR A 115 21.73 -7.15 -9.64
N LEU A 116 20.50 -6.75 -9.99
CA LEU A 116 19.44 -6.53 -8.99
C LEU A 116 18.98 -7.83 -8.29
N PHE A 117 19.17 -8.99 -8.94
CA PHE A 117 18.75 -10.30 -8.45
C PHE A 117 19.90 -11.30 -8.50
N GLU A 118 19.85 -12.33 -7.66
CA GLU A 118 20.84 -13.41 -7.60
C GLU A 118 20.18 -14.77 -7.33
N ARG A 119 20.72 -15.84 -7.93
CA ARG A 119 20.38 -17.22 -7.58
C ARG A 119 20.87 -17.52 -6.16
N THR A 120 20.15 -18.39 -5.47
CA THR A 120 20.60 -19.03 -4.22
C THR A 120 20.54 -20.55 -4.37
N GLN A 121 20.98 -21.29 -3.35
CA GLN A 121 20.82 -22.74 -3.27
C GLN A 121 19.34 -23.21 -3.19
N PHE A 122 18.38 -22.29 -3.03
CA PHE A 122 16.95 -22.55 -2.86
C PHE A 122 16.06 -21.85 -3.89
N GLY A 123 16.65 -21.34 -4.98
CA GLY A 123 15.94 -20.53 -5.98
C GLY A 123 16.69 -19.23 -6.23
N GLY A 124 16.15 -18.11 -5.73
CA GLY A 124 16.78 -16.79 -5.88
C GLY A 124 16.15 -15.70 -5.01
N ARG A 125 16.74 -14.51 -5.06
CA ARG A 125 16.28 -13.32 -4.32
C ARG A 125 16.68 -12.02 -5.02
N ALA A 126 16.11 -10.91 -4.56
CA ALA A 126 16.72 -9.61 -4.77
C ALA A 126 18.07 -9.53 -4.01
N ARG A 127 19.00 -8.74 -4.52
CA ARG A 127 20.32 -8.56 -3.92
C ARG A 127 20.20 -7.83 -2.56
N PRO A 128 20.80 -8.33 -1.47
CA PRO A 128 20.93 -7.56 -0.23
C PRO A 128 21.89 -6.37 -0.41
N PHE A 129 21.66 -5.29 0.32
CA PHE A 129 22.54 -4.13 0.27
C PHE A 129 23.95 -4.40 0.83
N THR A 130 24.97 -3.80 0.20
CA THR A 130 26.33 -3.64 0.76
C THR A 130 26.60 -2.19 1.19
N LYS A 131 25.82 -1.24 0.65
CA LYS A 131 25.80 0.19 0.95
C LYS A 131 24.33 0.57 1.21
N PRO A 132 23.99 1.27 2.32
CA PRO A 132 22.61 1.59 2.65
C PRO A 132 21.86 2.25 1.48
N TYR A 133 20.59 1.84 1.30
CA TYR A 133 19.70 2.31 0.25
C TYR A 133 20.17 2.04 -1.20
N ALA A 134 21.13 1.14 -1.43
CA ALA A 134 21.50 0.69 -2.78
C ALA A 134 20.55 -0.42 -3.29
N PHE A 135 20.52 -1.56 -2.60
CA PHE A 135 19.64 -2.70 -2.90
C PHE A 135 18.71 -2.99 -1.72
N GLU A 136 18.18 -4.21 -1.56
CA GLU A 136 17.18 -4.49 -0.52
C GLU A 136 17.77 -4.34 0.89
N GLY A 137 17.11 -3.53 1.72
CA GLY A 137 17.55 -3.20 3.09
C GLY A 137 17.27 -4.32 4.08
N HIS A 138 16.18 -5.05 3.83
CA HIS A 138 15.66 -6.13 4.67
C HIS A 138 15.38 -7.36 3.80
N ALA A 139 15.50 -8.55 4.36
CA ALA A 139 15.29 -9.79 3.61
C ALA A 139 13.87 -9.85 3.03
N ASN A 140 13.77 -10.11 1.73
CA ASN A 140 12.52 -10.17 0.97
C ASN A 140 11.77 -8.82 0.85
N GLN A 141 12.41 -7.67 1.09
CA GLN A 141 11.77 -6.35 0.96
C GLN A 141 11.26 -6.10 -0.48
N PHE A 142 12.07 -6.40 -1.49
CA PHE A 142 11.65 -6.29 -2.90
C PHE A 142 10.47 -7.23 -3.18
N PHE A 143 10.53 -8.44 -2.64
CA PHE A 143 9.51 -9.47 -2.84
C PHE A 143 8.16 -9.08 -2.22
N GLY A 144 8.17 -8.55 -0.99
CA GLY A 144 6.99 -8.01 -0.30
C GLY A 144 6.38 -6.82 -1.03
N ILE A 145 7.20 -5.96 -1.63
CA ILE A 145 6.71 -4.83 -2.44
C ILE A 145 6.13 -5.29 -3.78
N PHE A 146 6.72 -6.30 -4.44
CA PHE A 146 6.19 -6.83 -5.71
C PHE A 146 4.83 -7.51 -5.61
N VAL A 147 4.41 -7.96 -4.41
CA VAL A 147 2.99 -8.32 -4.11
C VAL A 147 2.03 -7.27 -4.64
N MET A 148 2.38 -5.99 -4.49
CA MET A 148 1.50 -4.90 -4.86
C MET A 148 1.32 -4.75 -6.37
N SER A 149 2.14 -5.42 -7.19
CA SER A 149 2.02 -5.48 -8.65
C SER A 149 1.29 -6.74 -9.16
N ASP A 150 0.87 -7.66 -8.29
CA ASP A 150 0.13 -8.90 -8.67
C ASP A 150 0.91 -9.71 -9.75
N LEU A 151 2.25 -9.84 -9.57
CA LEU A 151 3.13 -10.53 -10.54
C LEU A 151 2.86 -12.05 -10.53
N PRO A 152 2.80 -12.72 -11.69
CA PRO A 152 2.59 -14.16 -11.73
C PRO A 152 3.84 -14.94 -11.31
N ASN A 153 3.63 -16.18 -10.85
CA ASN A 153 4.65 -17.10 -10.34
C ASN A 153 5.84 -17.34 -11.30
N ASP A 154 5.57 -17.32 -12.60
CA ASP A 154 6.56 -17.51 -13.68
C ASP A 154 7.25 -16.22 -14.13
N PHE A 155 6.86 -15.05 -13.59
CA PHE A 155 7.54 -13.79 -13.90
C PHE A 155 9.01 -13.84 -13.45
N ALA A 156 9.93 -13.68 -14.39
CA ALA A 156 11.36 -13.86 -14.18
C ALA A 156 12.17 -12.56 -14.30
N PHE A 157 13.11 -12.38 -13.38
CA PHE A 157 14.13 -11.33 -13.39
C PHE A 157 15.49 -11.92 -13.74
N LYS A 158 16.27 -11.29 -14.62
CA LYS A 158 17.62 -11.79 -14.93
C LYS A 158 18.60 -11.57 -13.78
N ALA A 159 19.33 -12.63 -13.47
CA ALA A 159 20.36 -12.74 -12.44
C ALA A 159 21.71 -13.12 -13.09
N GLY A 160 22.19 -12.25 -13.98
CA GLY A 160 23.40 -12.47 -14.78
C GLY A 160 23.12 -13.46 -15.93
N PRO A 161 23.83 -14.59 -16.03
CA PRO A 161 23.55 -15.63 -17.02
C PRO A 161 22.35 -16.54 -16.64
N ASN A 162 21.77 -16.34 -15.46
CA ASN A 162 20.61 -17.09 -14.97
C ASN A 162 19.39 -16.16 -14.86
N GLU A 163 18.23 -16.73 -14.56
CA GLU A 163 17.00 -15.99 -14.23
C GLU A 163 16.50 -16.40 -12.84
N VAL A 164 15.66 -15.58 -12.21
CA VAL A 164 15.02 -15.79 -10.90
C VAL A 164 13.53 -15.50 -11.07
N SER A 165 12.68 -16.51 -10.97
CA SER A 165 11.23 -16.34 -10.99
C SER A 165 10.65 -15.89 -9.66
N ILE A 166 9.37 -15.52 -9.65
CA ILE A 166 8.61 -15.35 -8.40
C ILE A 166 8.57 -16.68 -7.62
N ASP A 167 8.43 -17.84 -8.27
CA ASP A 167 8.56 -19.16 -7.59
C ASP A 167 9.94 -19.40 -6.98
N ASP A 168 11.04 -19.02 -7.65
CA ASP A 168 12.39 -19.07 -7.06
C ASP A 168 12.52 -18.20 -5.80
N MET A 169 11.77 -17.08 -5.74
CA MET A 169 11.71 -16.19 -4.58
C MET A 169 10.80 -16.75 -3.47
N ILE A 170 9.68 -17.40 -3.82
CA ILE A 170 8.82 -18.14 -2.88
C ILE A 170 9.63 -19.23 -2.17
N GLU A 171 10.32 -20.09 -2.92
CA GLU A 171 11.10 -21.20 -2.33
C GLU A 171 12.30 -20.70 -1.51
N ASN A 172 13.04 -19.70 -2.01
CA ASN A 172 14.11 -19.09 -1.23
C ASN A 172 13.59 -18.47 0.09
N ALA A 173 12.47 -17.74 0.05
CA ALA A 173 11.88 -17.15 1.25
C ALA A 173 11.39 -18.24 2.23
N LYS A 174 10.75 -19.31 1.74
CA LYS A 174 10.37 -20.49 2.55
C LYS A 174 11.57 -21.18 3.19
N MET A 175 12.71 -21.25 2.50
CA MET A 175 13.87 -21.99 2.99
C MET A 175 14.79 -21.18 3.92
N GLU A 176 14.95 -19.87 3.71
CA GLU A 176 15.79 -19.01 4.56
C GLU A 176 15.04 -18.35 5.75
N VAL A 177 13.70 -18.46 5.82
CA VAL A 177 12.91 -17.95 6.96
C VAL A 177 13.37 -18.57 8.28
N LYS A 178 13.47 -17.75 9.32
CA LYS A 178 13.92 -18.13 10.67
C LYS A 178 13.30 -17.18 11.71
N VAL A 179 13.35 -17.56 12.99
CA VAL A 179 13.00 -16.63 14.07
C VAL A 179 14.12 -15.59 14.20
N GLY A 180 13.75 -14.32 14.23
CA GLY A 180 14.66 -13.19 14.24
C GLY A 180 13.89 -11.88 14.03
N PRO A 181 14.57 -10.74 13.85
CA PRO A 181 13.93 -9.50 13.47
C PRO A 181 13.30 -9.59 12.06
N GLU A 182 12.21 -8.84 11.87
CA GLU A 182 11.66 -8.45 10.57
C GLU A 182 11.07 -9.60 9.74
N ILE A 183 10.21 -10.41 10.38
CA ILE A 183 9.37 -11.37 9.63
C ILE A 183 8.43 -10.67 8.62
N THR A 184 8.20 -9.36 8.79
CA THR A 184 7.29 -8.48 8.04
C THR A 184 7.24 -8.71 6.53
N TRP A 185 8.36 -8.52 5.83
CA TRP A 185 8.40 -8.58 4.37
C TRP A 185 8.16 -10.01 3.86
N THR A 186 8.67 -11.00 4.61
CA THR A 186 8.46 -12.43 4.33
C THR A 186 7.00 -12.83 4.55
N LEU A 187 6.36 -12.34 5.62
CA LEU A 187 4.93 -12.54 5.89
C LEU A 187 4.07 -11.93 4.79
N TRP A 188 4.36 -10.69 4.38
CA TRP A 188 3.62 -10.00 3.31
C TRP A 188 3.72 -10.77 1.99
N ALA A 189 4.93 -11.12 1.56
CA ALA A 189 5.17 -11.85 0.32
C ALA A 189 4.55 -13.25 0.32
N LEU A 190 4.86 -14.08 1.31
CA LEU A 190 4.35 -15.45 1.36
C LEU A 190 2.84 -15.51 1.64
N SER A 191 2.25 -14.53 2.34
CA SER A 191 0.78 -14.45 2.46
C SER A 191 0.11 -14.18 1.11
N HIS A 192 0.73 -13.43 0.21
CA HIS A 192 0.17 -13.22 -1.13
C HIS A 192 0.15 -14.50 -1.95
N TYR A 193 1.30 -15.19 -2.06
CA TYR A 193 1.43 -16.35 -2.96
C TYR A 193 0.97 -17.69 -2.38
N LEU A 194 1.02 -17.90 -1.06
CA LEU A 194 0.63 -19.17 -0.42
C LEU A 194 -0.75 -19.10 0.24
N ASP A 195 -1.42 -20.25 0.39
CA ASP A 195 -2.65 -20.36 1.18
C ASP A 195 -2.42 -20.03 2.66
N THR A 196 -3.43 -19.46 3.34
CA THR A 196 -3.28 -19.01 4.74
C THR A 196 -3.15 -20.16 5.75
N ASN A 197 -3.33 -21.41 5.33
CA ASN A 197 -3.06 -22.62 6.10
C ASN A 197 -1.76 -23.35 5.66
N ALA A 198 -1.00 -22.81 4.70
CA ALA A 198 0.18 -23.46 4.14
C ALA A 198 1.25 -23.72 5.22
N GLN A 199 1.89 -24.88 5.12
CA GLN A 199 2.94 -25.34 6.03
C GLN A 199 4.13 -25.90 5.24
N TRP A 200 5.33 -25.74 5.77
CA TRP A 200 6.57 -26.24 5.15
C TRP A 200 7.63 -26.51 6.23
N ARG A 201 8.82 -26.97 5.81
CA ARG A 201 10.03 -26.92 6.63
C ARG A 201 11.07 -26.03 5.98
N ASN A 202 11.79 -25.25 6.78
CA ASN A 202 12.88 -24.41 6.30
C ASN A 202 14.19 -25.21 6.18
N ARG A 203 15.29 -24.56 5.75
CA ARG A 203 16.63 -25.16 5.63
C ARG A 203 17.20 -25.72 6.94
N TYR A 204 16.66 -25.31 8.09
CA TYR A 204 17.06 -25.74 9.42
C TYR A 204 16.18 -26.89 9.96
N GLY A 205 15.24 -27.39 9.15
CA GLY A 205 14.31 -28.46 9.51
C GLY A 205 13.13 -28.02 10.39
N GLU A 206 13.06 -26.75 10.78
CA GLU A 206 11.94 -26.21 11.58
C GLU A 206 10.63 -26.28 10.80
N ALA A 207 9.52 -26.57 11.48
CA ALA A 207 8.18 -26.46 10.89
C ALA A 207 7.72 -24.99 10.86
N TRP A 208 7.31 -24.51 9.69
CA TRP A 208 6.82 -23.16 9.46
C TRP A 208 5.42 -23.17 8.83
N SER A 209 4.69 -22.08 9.02
CA SER A 209 3.37 -21.84 8.44
C SER A 209 3.07 -20.34 8.36
N ILE A 210 2.08 -19.95 7.56
CA ILE A 210 1.56 -18.57 7.56
C ILE A 210 1.12 -18.16 8.97
N GLU A 211 0.39 -19.02 9.67
CA GLU A 211 -0.06 -18.77 11.05
C GLU A 211 1.11 -18.58 12.04
N ARG A 212 2.22 -19.32 11.91
CA ARG A 212 3.45 -19.09 12.71
C ARG A 212 4.03 -17.71 12.45
N MET A 213 4.08 -17.27 11.20
CA MET A 213 4.59 -15.93 10.85
C MET A 213 3.68 -14.80 11.36
N VAL A 214 2.36 -14.96 11.26
CA VAL A 214 1.39 -14.01 11.83
C VAL A 214 1.53 -13.95 13.36
N GLN A 215 1.75 -15.09 14.04
CA GLN A 215 1.99 -15.10 15.49
C GLN A 215 3.28 -14.35 15.88
N ILE A 216 4.36 -14.52 15.12
CA ILE A 216 5.62 -13.78 15.36
C ILE A 216 5.41 -12.29 15.13
N GLN A 217 4.84 -11.88 13.99
CA GLN A 217 4.58 -10.47 13.67
C GLN A 217 3.61 -9.80 14.65
N THR A 218 2.67 -10.57 15.21
CA THR A 218 1.75 -10.11 16.26
C THR A 218 2.49 -9.83 17.57
N ARG A 219 3.56 -10.57 17.87
CA ARG A 219 4.41 -10.35 19.06
C ARG A 219 5.51 -9.29 18.87
N GLU A 220 5.89 -8.95 17.65
CA GLU A 220 6.85 -7.86 17.40
C GLU A 220 6.34 -6.49 17.91
N SER A 221 7.24 -5.69 18.48
CA SER A 221 6.95 -4.34 18.98
C SER A 221 6.78 -3.35 17.82
N VAL A 222 5.64 -2.66 17.78
CA VAL A 222 5.37 -1.60 16.78
C VAL A 222 6.17 -0.32 17.11
N ILE A 223 6.22 0.05 18.39
CA ILE A 223 6.76 1.34 18.87
C ILE A 223 8.29 1.45 18.65
N SER A 224 8.99 0.31 18.70
CA SER A 224 10.45 0.22 18.52
C SER A 224 10.89 -0.30 17.15
N ALA A 225 9.98 -0.52 16.21
CA ALA A 225 10.31 -0.94 14.85
C ALA A 225 10.64 0.25 13.93
N PRO A 226 11.37 0.01 12.81
CA PRO A 226 11.53 0.98 11.73
C PRO A 226 10.19 1.50 11.19
N CYS A 227 10.18 2.71 10.60
CA CYS A 227 8.99 3.33 10.02
C CYS A 227 7.76 3.37 10.97
N GLY A 228 8.00 3.38 12.29
CA GLY A 228 6.96 3.31 13.32
C GLY A 228 6.21 1.97 13.40
N GLY A 229 6.78 0.89 12.86
CA GLY A 229 6.14 -0.44 12.81
C GLY A 229 4.96 -0.53 11.84
N THR A 230 4.73 0.49 11.02
CA THR A 230 3.62 0.58 10.05
C THR A 230 3.68 -0.55 9.02
N HIS A 231 4.86 -0.92 8.53
CA HIS A 231 5.07 -2.09 7.67
C HIS A 231 4.61 -3.41 8.32
N GLY A 232 4.89 -3.60 9.63
CA GLY A 232 4.43 -4.77 10.39
C GLY A 232 2.90 -4.82 10.53
N LEU A 233 2.27 -3.66 10.71
CA LEU A 233 0.81 -3.52 10.71
C LEU A 233 0.20 -3.76 9.32
N PHE A 234 0.84 -3.28 8.25
CA PHE A 234 0.44 -3.53 6.86
C PHE A 234 0.49 -5.03 6.55
N ALA A 235 1.58 -5.72 6.88
CA ALA A 235 1.74 -7.16 6.64
C ALA A 235 0.70 -8.00 7.42
N LEU A 236 0.42 -7.64 8.69
CA LEU A 236 -0.66 -8.27 9.46
C LEU A 236 -2.04 -8.03 8.84
N ALA A 237 -2.34 -6.79 8.43
CA ALA A 237 -3.61 -6.45 7.80
C ALA A 237 -3.79 -7.20 6.47
N TYR A 238 -2.75 -7.25 5.63
CA TYR A 238 -2.76 -8.01 4.38
C TYR A 238 -3.04 -9.50 4.61
N ALA A 239 -2.29 -10.14 5.51
CA ALA A 239 -2.46 -11.55 5.84
C ALA A 239 -3.86 -11.84 6.42
N ARG A 240 -4.34 -11.01 7.35
CA ARG A 240 -5.69 -11.08 7.93
C ARG A 240 -6.77 -10.97 6.85
N ASN A 241 -6.61 -10.03 5.93
CA ASN A 241 -7.61 -9.76 4.90
C ASN A 241 -7.71 -10.92 3.90
N LYS A 242 -6.56 -11.50 3.49
CA LYS A 242 -6.58 -12.74 2.67
C LYS A 242 -7.23 -13.90 3.44
N HIS A 243 -6.93 -14.06 4.72
CA HIS A 243 -7.54 -15.11 5.57
C HIS A 243 -9.07 -14.99 5.64
N LEU A 244 -9.60 -13.77 5.77
CA LEU A 244 -11.05 -13.55 5.67
C LEU A 244 -11.61 -13.87 4.28
N ALA A 245 -10.94 -13.41 3.22
CA ALA A 245 -11.38 -13.64 1.84
C ALA A 245 -11.46 -15.12 1.45
N THR A 246 -10.52 -15.94 1.93
CA THR A 246 -10.52 -17.40 1.73
C THR A 246 -11.56 -18.12 2.60
N GLY A 247 -12.28 -17.43 3.49
CA GLY A 247 -13.30 -18.00 4.38
C GLY A 247 -12.76 -18.45 5.74
N GLY A 248 -11.54 -18.06 6.09
CA GLY A 248 -11.00 -18.18 7.44
C GLY A 248 -11.79 -17.37 8.47
N LYS A 249 -11.66 -17.76 9.74
CA LYS A 249 -12.39 -17.18 10.87
C LYS A 249 -11.42 -16.48 11.81
N ILE A 250 -11.77 -15.30 12.30
CA ILE A 250 -11.01 -14.60 13.35
C ILE A 250 -11.09 -15.40 14.65
N ARG A 251 -10.05 -16.20 14.93
CA ARG A 251 -9.88 -17.01 16.15
C ARG A 251 -8.40 -17.31 16.38
N GLY A 252 -8.00 -17.53 17.63
CA GLY A 252 -6.60 -17.81 17.97
C GLY A 252 -5.66 -16.69 17.50
N VAL A 253 -4.56 -17.05 16.83
CA VAL A 253 -3.57 -16.10 16.29
C VAL A 253 -4.20 -15.03 15.40
N TRP A 254 -5.22 -15.36 14.61
CA TRP A 254 -5.91 -14.39 13.74
C TRP A 254 -6.76 -13.38 14.52
N MET A 255 -7.19 -13.74 15.75
CA MET A 255 -7.85 -12.83 16.68
C MET A 255 -6.85 -11.96 17.43
N GLU A 256 -5.70 -12.50 17.84
CA GLU A 256 -4.58 -11.71 18.40
C GLU A 256 -4.11 -10.64 17.39
N ALA A 257 -3.99 -11.02 16.11
CA ALA A 257 -3.62 -10.13 15.01
C ALA A 257 -4.67 -9.03 14.76
N ASP A 258 -5.96 -9.39 14.70
CA ASP A 258 -7.05 -8.40 14.54
C ASP A 258 -7.11 -7.43 15.71
N GLN A 259 -7.04 -7.92 16.96
CA GLN A 259 -7.00 -7.07 18.16
C GLN A 259 -5.83 -6.08 18.13
N LYS A 260 -4.63 -6.52 17.69
CA LYS A 260 -3.48 -5.63 17.48
C LYS A 260 -3.77 -4.57 16.41
N ILE A 261 -4.35 -4.97 15.27
CA ILE A 261 -4.75 -4.04 14.20
C ILE A 261 -5.76 -2.99 14.72
N GLN A 262 -6.87 -3.41 15.34
CA GLN A 262 -7.88 -2.47 15.86
C GLN A 262 -7.29 -1.51 16.89
N ARG A 263 -6.44 -2.01 17.80
CA ARG A 263 -5.75 -1.18 18.78
C ARG A 263 -4.94 -0.06 18.11
N PHE A 264 -4.09 -0.40 17.14
CA PHE A 264 -3.26 0.61 16.48
C PHE A 264 -4.04 1.52 15.52
N ILE A 265 -5.23 1.12 15.04
CA ILE A 265 -6.14 2.02 14.30
C ILE A 265 -6.61 3.14 15.25
N GLU A 266 -7.04 2.78 16.45
CA GLU A 266 -7.54 3.74 17.43
C GLU A 266 -6.43 4.58 18.07
N GLU A 267 -5.23 4.01 18.31
CA GLU A 267 -4.05 4.82 18.69
C GLU A 267 -3.68 5.83 17.59
N GLY A 268 -3.66 5.40 16.33
CA GLY A 268 -3.41 6.29 15.18
C GLY A 268 -4.44 7.42 15.07
N ARG A 269 -5.73 7.12 15.30
CA ARG A 269 -6.82 8.12 15.34
C ARG A 269 -6.67 9.11 16.49
N VAL A 270 -6.29 8.64 17.68
CA VAL A 270 -6.12 9.50 18.88
C VAL A 270 -4.87 10.38 18.78
N LEU A 271 -3.80 9.88 18.15
CA LEU A 271 -2.53 10.61 17.96
C LEU A 271 -2.54 11.54 16.73
N GLN A 272 -3.55 11.49 15.85
CA GLN A 272 -3.68 12.41 14.73
C GLN A 272 -3.73 13.88 15.20
N ASN A 273 -3.07 14.76 14.45
CA ASN A 273 -2.99 16.20 14.71
C ASN A 273 -4.22 16.95 14.18
N ARG A 274 -4.41 18.18 14.67
CA ARG A 274 -5.59 19.01 14.36
C ARG A 274 -5.71 19.42 12.88
N ASP A 275 -4.61 19.37 12.12
CA ASP A 275 -4.57 19.62 10.68
C ASP A 275 -4.84 18.37 9.83
N GLY A 276 -5.04 17.21 10.45
CA GLY A 276 -5.18 15.91 9.79
C GLY A 276 -3.86 15.13 9.63
N SER A 277 -2.69 15.75 9.85
CA SER A 277 -1.41 15.03 9.79
C SER A 277 -1.31 13.98 10.90
N PHE A 278 -0.52 12.93 10.66
CA PHE A 278 -0.20 11.95 11.71
C PHE A 278 1.03 12.35 12.51
N SER A 279 1.18 11.73 13.68
CA SER A 279 2.26 12.04 14.61
C SER A 279 3.65 11.79 14.00
N THR A 280 4.55 12.77 14.11
CA THR A 280 5.98 12.60 13.76
C THR A 280 6.75 11.70 14.74
N GLU A 281 6.05 11.14 15.74
CA GLU A 281 6.56 10.10 16.65
C GLU A 281 5.82 8.77 16.47
N TYR A 282 5.03 8.62 15.40
CA TYR A 282 4.13 7.49 15.13
C TYR A 282 3.27 7.15 16.36
N PHE A 283 3.60 6.06 17.07
CA PHE A 283 2.89 5.56 18.25
C PHE A 283 3.63 5.80 19.58
N ARG A 284 4.79 6.47 19.58
CA ARG A 284 5.52 6.82 20.83
C ARG A 284 4.86 7.96 21.60
N GLY A 285 4.13 8.82 20.90
CA GLY A 285 3.49 10.00 21.47
C GLY A 285 2.93 10.92 20.40
N ARG A 286 2.69 12.18 20.76
CA ARG A 286 2.26 13.24 19.83
C ARG A 286 3.48 14.02 19.34
N GLY A 287 3.71 14.01 18.03
CA GLY A 287 4.69 14.85 17.33
C GLY A 287 4.03 15.60 16.18
N PHE A 288 4.58 16.76 15.81
CA PHE A 288 4.08 17.60 14.73
C PHE A 288 5.24 18.31 14.05
N SER A 289 5.19 18.41 12.72
CA SER A 289 6.15 19.16 11.90
C SER A 289 5.45 19.87 10.75
N ASN A 290 6.04 20.97 10.30
CA ASN A 290 5.68 21.66 9.07
C ASN A 290 6.57 21.21 7.88
N GLU A 291 7.67 20.51 8.13
CA GLU A 291 8.63 20.11 7.11
C GLU A 291 8.06 19.02 6.19
N PHE A 292 8.19 19.24 4.88
CA PHE A 292 7.54 18.39 3.88
C PHE A 292 7.93 16.91 4.00
N ASN A 293 9.22 16.61 4.20
CA ASN A 293 9.72 15.23 4.31
C ASN A 293 9.20 14.53 5.58
N ASP A 294 9.22 15.20 6.74
CA ASP A 294 8.62 14.67 7.97
C ASP A 294 7.14 14.32 7.75
N ARG A 295 6.40 15.23 7.13
CA ARG A 295 4.95 15.12 6.95
C ARG A 295 4.56 13.97 6.03
N ILE A 296 5.23 13.82 4.89
CA ILE A 296 4.97 12.69 3.97
C ILE A 296 5.50 11.36 4.52
N ALA A 297 6.62 11.35 5.26
CA ALA A 297 7.11 10.15 5.91
C ALA A 297 6.08 9.61 6.91
N HIS A 298 5.68 10.44 7.87
CA HIS A 298 4.82 9.99 8.97
C HIS A 298 3.37 9.82 8.55
N SER A 299 2.80 10.77 7.79
CA SER A 299 1.41 10.67 7.33
C SER A 299 1.24 9.67 6.18
N GLY A 300 2.25 9.51 5.33
CA GLY A 300 2.24 8.55 4.22
C GLY A 300 2.22 7.10 4.70
N HIS A 301 3.22 6.69 5.50
CA HIS A 301 3.25 5.35 6.09
C HIS A 301 2.00 5.07 6.95
N MET A 302 1.55 6.04 7.76
CA MET A 302 0.35 5.88 8.59
C MET A 302 -0.92 5.66 7.74
N LEU A 303 -1.14 6.45 6.70
CA LEU A 303 -2.29 6.28 5.83
C LEU A 303 -2.19 5.01 4.99
N GLU A 304 -0.99 4.61 4.55
CA GLU A 304 -0.77 3.41 3.75
C GLU A 304 -1.24 2.14 4.48
N TRP A 305 -0.79 1.91 5.72
CA TRP A 305 -1.22 0.74 6.48
C TRP A 305 -2.69 0.84 6.91
N LEU A 306 -3.19 2.04 7.23
CA LEU A 306 -4.61 2.27 7.51
C LEU A 306 -5.50 1.94 6.31
N MET A 307 -5.07 2.23 5.07
CA MET A 307 -5.84 1.89 3.86
C MET A 307 -5.86 0.39 3.57
N MET A 308 -4.91 -0.39 4.11
CA MET A 308 -4.97 -1.85 4.14
C MET A 308 -5.83 -2.38 5.31
N ALA A 309 -5.81 -1.71 6.47
CA ALA A 309 -6.35 -2.24 7.72
C ALA A 309 -7.82 -1.87 8.03
N LEU A 310 -8.29 -0.68 7.62
CA LEU A 310 -9.65 -0.21 7.92
C LEU A 310 -10.70 -1.04 7.15
N PRO A 311 -11.85 -1.39 7.74
CA PRO A 311 -12.98 -1.92 6.99
C PRO A 311 -13.63 -0.81 6.13
N GLN A 312 -14.26 -1.19 5.02
CA GLN A 312 -14.74 -0.28 3.97
C GLN A 312 -15.69 0.82 4.48
N SER A 313 -16.50 0.52 5.49
CA SER A 313 -17.40 1.48 6.16
C SER A 313 -16.66 2.65 6.82
N ARG A 314 -15.46 2.41 7.38
CA ARG A 314 -14.67 3.41 8.11
C ARG A 314 -13.86 4.36 7.22
N LEU A 315 -13.70 4.06 5.93
CA LEU A 315 -13.00 4.96 4.98
C LEU A 315 -13.70 6.33 4.82
N LYS A 316 -14.98 6.43 5.21
CA LYS A 316 -15.74 7.70 5.20
C LYS A 316 -15.64 8.49 6.50
N GLU A 317 -14.96 7.99 7.53
CA GLU A 317 -14.83 8.71 8.81
C GLU A 317 -14.05 10.03 8.64
N PRO A 318 -14.45 11.13 9.31
CA PRO A 318 -13.84 12.44 9.10
C PRO A 318 -12.33 12.48 9.33
N TRP A 319 -11.81 11.76 10.33
CA TRP A 319 -10.37 11.73 10.64
C TRP A 319 -9.54 11.10 9.51
N VAL A 320 -10.04 10.01 8.91
CA VAL A 320 -9.42 9.35 7.74
C VAL A 320 -9.39 10.32 6.55
N ARG A 321 -10.54 10.93 6.25
CA ARG A 321 -10.70 11.88 5.14
C ARG A 321 -9.84 13.14 5.32
N ASN A 322 -9.74 13.66 6.54
CA ASN A 322 -8.88 14.80 6.87
C ASN A 322 -7.39 14.46 6.67
N GLY A 323 -6.96 13.26 7.06
CA GLY A 323 -5.58 12.80 6.83
C GLY A 323 -5.24 12.69 5.36
N LEU A 324 -6.10 12.04 4.57
CA LEU A 324 -5.95 11.94 3.11
C LEU A 324 -5.94 13.32 2.44
N SER A 325 -6.82 14.22 2.88
CA SER A 325 -6.90 15.60 2.39
C SER A 325 -5.62 16.39 2.69
N ARG A 326 -5.10 16.29 3.92
CA ARG A 326 -3.85 16.97 4.32
C ARG A 326 -2.65 16.42 3.54
N LEU A 327 -2.53 15.11 3.40
CA LEU A 327 -1.45 14.49 2.63
C LEU A 327 -1.53 14.84 1.13
N ALA A 328 -2.73 14.89 0.56
CA ALA A 328 -2.93 15.31 -0.82
C ALA A 328 -2.52 16.79 -1.04
N ASN A 329 -2.84 17.68 -0.10
CA ASN A 329 -2.33 19.06 -0.13
C ASN A 329 -0.81 19.11 0.01
N ASP A 330 -0.24 18.40 0.99
CA ASP A 330 1.21 18.40 1.25
C ASP A 330 1.99 18.01 -0.03
N LEU A 331 1.52 17.02 -0.79
CA LEU A 331 2.10 16.60 -2.08
C LEU A 331 1.90 17.60 -3.24
N VAL A 332 0.76 18.30 -3.31
CA VAL A 332 0.46 19.26 -4.40
C VAL A 332 1.14 20.61 -4.17
N GLU A 333 1.15 21.09 -2.93
CA GLU A 333 1.83 22.33 -2.51
C GLU A 333 3.34 22.18 -2.75
N ASN A 334 3.95 21.10 -2.24
CA ASN A 334 5.38 20.82 -2.34
C ASN A 334 5.80 20.06 -3.62
N ARG A 335 5.03 20.16 -4.70
CA ARG A 335 5.30 19.45 -5.97
C ARG A 335 6.65 19.80 -6.62
N LYS A 336 7.25 20.95 -6.29
CA LYS A 336 8.59 21.38 -6.72
C LYS A 336 9.68 21.15 -5.64
N THR A 337 9.31 20.75 -4.42
CA THR A 337 10.24 20.57 -3.29
C THR A 337 10.94 19.20 -3.38
N ALA A 338 12.24 19.14 -3.08
CA ALA A 338 12.98 17.87 -2.98
C ALA A 338 12.33 16.93 -1.93
N ALA A 339 12.29 15.62 -2.23
CA ALA A 339 11.63 14.62 -1.40
C ALA A 339 12.46 13.35 -1.28
N GLU A 340 12.46 12.73 -0.11
CA GLU A 340 13.00 11.39 0.08
C GLU A 340 12.12 10.34 -0.61
N CYS A 341 12.74 9.44 -1.39
CA CYS A 341 12.02 8.59 -2.34
C CYS A 341 11.05 7.61 -1.67
N GLY A 342 11.47 6.96 -0.57
CA GLY A 342 10.59 6.07 0.21
C GLY A 342 9.35 6.81 0.72
N PRO A 343 9.51 7.81 1.61
CA PRO A 343 8.43 8.67 2.10
C PRO A 343 7.47 9.19 1.02
N LEU A 344 8.01 9.69 -0.10
CA LEU A 344 7.21 10.19 -1.23
C LEU A 344 6.30 9.11 -1.84
N TYR A 345 6.82 7.89 -2.02
CA TYR A 345 6.04 6.83 -2.65
C TYR A 345 5.14 6.07 -1.68
N HIS A 346 5.47 5.92 -0.40
CA HIS A 346 4.50 5.46 0.62
C HIS A 346 3.32 6.43 0.73
N ALA A 347 3.58 7.74 0.70
CA ALA A 347 2.54 8.76 0.63
C ALA A 347 1.66 8.62 -0.62
N LEU A 348 2.25 8.53 -1.82
CA LEU A 348 1.52 8.32 -3.07
C LEU A 348 0.71 7.00 -3.05
N HIS A 349 1.30 5.93 -2.51
CA HIS A 349 0.66 4.62 -2.42
C HIS A 349 -0.59 4.66 -1.54
N SER A 350 -0.54 5.35 -0.39
CA SER A 350 -1.72 5.50 0.48
C SER A 350 -2.93 6.10 -0.25
N LEU A 351 -2.69 7.12 -1.09
CA LEU A 351 -3.74 7.77 -1.89
C LEU A 351 -4.28 6.84 -2.99
N ILE A 352 -3.40 6.04 -3.61
CA ILE A 352 -3.78 5.03 -4.61
C ILE A 352 -4.60 3.91 -3.96
N LEU A 353 -4.25 3.44 -2.75
CA LEU A 353 -5.02 2.44 -2.00
C LEU A 353 -6.43 2.96 -1.67
N TYR A 354 -6.56 4.18 -1.13
CA TYR A 354 -7.87 4.78 -0.87
C TYR A 354 -8.74 4.87 -2.14
N ARG A 355 -8.13 5.32 -3.24
CA ARG A 355 -8.80 5.41 -4.54
C ARG A 355 -9.28 4.04 -5.04
N LEU A 356 -8.43 3.02 -5.01
CA LEU A 356 -8.79 1.67 -5.44
C LEU A 356 -9.94 1.07 -4.62
N ARG A 357 -10.03 1.38 -3.32
CA ARG A 357 -11.13 0.88 -2.45
C ARG A 357 -12.42 1.67 -2.62
N THR A 358 -12.34 3.00 -2.69
CA THR A 358 -13.54 3.86 -2.78
C THR A 358 -14.14 3.92 -4.19
N ARG A 359 -13.33 3.64 -5.22
CA ARG A 359 -13.70 3.77 -6.65
C ARG A 359 -13.36 2.52 -7.47
N SER A 360 -13.41 1.35 -6.84
CA SER A 360 -13.16 0.05 -7.49
C SER A 360 -13.97 -0.18 -8.78
N GLN A 361 -15.21 0.33 -8.84
CA GLN A 361 -16.11 0.22 -10.00
C GLN A 361 -15.73 1.14 -11.18
N GLU A 362 -14.84 2.12 -10.98
CA GLU A 362 -14.31 2.98 -12.06
C GLU A 362 -13.18 2.29 -12.85
N TYR A 363 -12.71 1.12 -12.38
CA TYR A 363 -11.62 0.36 -13.00
C TYR A 363 -12.14 -0.94 -13.59
N GLY A 364 -11.80 -1.17 -14.86
CA GLY A 364 -12.10 -2.42 -15.56
C GLY A 364 -11.41 -3.64 -14.94
N PRO A 365 -11.81 -4.87 -15.34
CA PRO A 365 -11.35 -6.11 -14.73
C PRO A 365 -9.83 -6.31 -14.78
N ASP A 366 -9.15 -5.66 -15.73
CA ASP A 366 -7.73 -5.85 -16.05
C ASP A 366 -6.76 -5.04 -15.18
N LYS A 367 -7.26 -4.22 -14.22
CA LYS A 367 -6.39 -3.50 -13.26
C LYS A 367 -6.12 -4.34 -11.99
N PRO A 368 -4.93 -4.27 -11.36
CA PRO A 368 -4.55 -5.09 -10.20
C PRO A 368 -5.51 -4.94 -9.00
N THR A 369 -6.48 -5.86 -8.91
CA THR A 369 -7.61 -5.81 -7.98
C THR A 369 -7.30 -6.45 -6.62
N LEU A 370 -6.04 -6.34 -6.17
CA LEU A 370 -5.53 -6.95 -4.93
C LEU A 370 -6.44 -6.71 -3.71
N LEU A 371 -6.94 -5.49 -3.53
CA LEU A 371 -7.85 -5.13 -2.43
C LEU A 371 -9.28 -5.66 -2.68
N VAL A 372 -9.79 -5.51 -3.90
CA VAL A 372 -11.18 -5.86 -4.27
C VAL A 372 -11.40 -7.38 -4.26
N LYS A 373 -10.36 -8.17 -4.57
CA LYS A 373 -10.34 -9.63 -4.38
C LYS A 373 -10.53 -10.03 -2.90
N MET A 374 -10.14 -9.17 -1.94
CA MET A 374 -10.20 -9.48 -0.50
C MET A 374 -11.53 -9.14 0.20
N GLU A 375 -12.33 -8.20 -0.32
CA GLU A 375 -13.54 -7.71 0.39
C GLU A 375 -14.82 -8.54 0.11
N LYS A 376 -14.80 -9.46 -0.85
CA LYS A 376 -16.00 -10.06 -1.48
C LYS A 376 -16.82 -11.07 -0.64
N LYS A 377 -16.68 -11.06 0.70
CA LYS A 377 -17.29 -12.03 1.63
C LYS A 377 -17.65 -11.52 3.04
N THR A 378 -17.33 -10.27 3.41
CA THR A 378 -17.32 -9.86 4.83
C THR A 378 -18.61 -9.18 5.35
N ASP A 379 -19.58 -8.87 4.49
CA ASP A 379 -20.62 -7.87 4.80
C ASP A 379 -21.92 -8.40 5.45
N GLU A 380 -22.01 -9.70 5.76
CA GLU A 380 -23.24 -10.32 6.31
C GLU A 380 -23.20 -10.63 7.83
N SER A 381 -22.13 -10.31 8.56
CA SER A 381 -21.93 -10.84 9.93
C SER A 381 -21.48 -9.85 11.02
N GLN A 382 -22.16 -8.71 11.13
CA GLN A 382 -22.24 -7.97 12.40
C GLN A 382 -23.48 -7.05 12.50
N LYS A 383 -24.54 -7.56 13.12
CA LYS A 383 -25.63 -6.76 13.68
C LYS A 383 -25.68 -7.04 15.19
N PRO A 384 -25.77 -6.03 16.08
CA PRO A 384 -25.96 -6.28 17.51
C PRO A 384 -27.26 -7.04 17.76
N ALA A 385 -27.24 -7.97 18.71
CA ALA A 385 -28.45 -8.51 19.32
C ALA A 385 -28.82 -7.64 20.52
N ASP A 386 -30.11 -7.34 20.69
CA ASP A 386 -30.59 -6.55 21.82
C ASP A 386 -30.48 -7.33 23.15
N GLU A 387 -29.90 -6.70 24.19
CA GLU A 387 -29.79 -7.29 25.52
C GLU A 387 -31.12 -7.18 26.30
N GLU A 388 -31.95 -8.22 26.25
CA GLU A 388 -33.13 -8.31 27.11
C GLU A 388 -32.74 -8.58 28.58
N LYS A 389 -32.98 -7.58 29.45
CA LYS A 389 -32.65 -7.66 30.87
C LYS A 389 -33.56 -8.61 31.62
N THR A 390 -32.99 -9.66 32.21
CA THR A 390 -33.56 -10.31 33.41
C THR A 390 -32.55 -10.28 34.55
N ALA A 391 -33.00 -9.84 35.73
CA ALA A 391 -32.13 -9.64 36.90
C ALA A 391 -32.24 -10.81 37.89
N ALA A 392 -31.10 -11.33 38.32
CA ALA A 392 -30.98 -12.25 39.45
C ALA A 392 -30.18 -11.59 40.59
N LYS A 393 -30.60 -11.83 41.83
CA LYS A 393 -30.12 -11.13 43.02
C LYS A 393 -29.02 -11.94 43.73
N PRO A 394 -27.88 -11.34 44.13
CA PRO A 394 -26.86 -12.06 44.91
C PRO A 394 -27.33 -12.27 46.36
N THR A 395 -26.82 -13.34 46.98
CA THR A 395 -26.98 -13.63 48.42
C THR A 395 -25.61 -13.54 49.09
N GLU A 396 -25.54 -12.91 50.27
CA GLU A 396 -24.32 -12.85 51.08
C GLU A 396 -24.11 -14.17 51.83
N GLU A 397 -22.86 -14.62 51.99
CA GLU A 397 -22.40 -14.98 53.33
C GLU A 397 -20.88 -14.79 53.51
N LYS A 398 -20.36 -15.13 54.70
CA LYS A 398 -19.31 -14.36 55.38
C LYS A 398 -17.88 -14.92 55.29
N ALA A 399 -16.95 -14.00 55.52
CA ALA A 399 -15.53 -14.27 55.68
C ALA A 399 -15.18 -15.13 56.91
N ALA A 400 -14.02 -15.79 56.83
CA ALA A 400 -13.25 -16.23 58.00
C ALA A 400 -11.79 -15.81 57.82
N ASP A 401 -11.22 -15.17 58.85
CA ASP A 401 -9.88 -14.57 58.87
C ASP A 401 -8.84 -15.52 59.51
N LYS A 402 -7.58 -15.48 59.06
CA LYS A 402 -6.41 -15.81 59.91
C LYS A 402 -5.05 -15.36 59.35
N LYS A 403 -4.20 -14.92 60.28
CA LYS A 403 -2.91 -14.22 60.10
C LYS A 403 -1.66 -15.13 60.15
N SER A 404 -0.54 -14.52 59.74
CA SER A 404 0.86 -14.79 60.17
C SER A 404 1.53 -16.06 59.60
N ALA A 405 2.86 -16.18 59.52
CA ALA A 405 3.95 -15.33 60.07
C ALA A 405 5.16 -15.18 59.11
N GLU A 406 6.16 -14.39 59.50
CA GLU A 406 7.47 -14.25 58.84
C GLU A 406 8.45 -15.40 59.19
N ALA A 407 9.43 -15.71 58.33
CA ALA A 407 10.87 -15.53 58.60
C ALA A 407 11.82 -16.34 57.67
N LYS A 408 12.98 -15.71 57.34
CA LYS A 408 14.40 -16.17 57.34
C LYS A 408 14.71 -17.70 57.45
N SER A 409 15.78 -18.24 56.84
CA SER A 409 16.95 -17.65 56.15
C SER A 409 17.77 -18.69 55.33
N ASP A 410 18.91 -18.23 54.80
CA ASP A 410 20.18 -18.96 54.62
C ASP A 410 20.62 -19.47 53.25
N LYS A 411 21.94 -19.35 53.06
CA LYS A 411 22.74 -19.60 51.85
C LYS A 411 24.11 -20.14 52.29
N PRO A 412 24.60 -21.25 51.72
CA PRO A 412 26.03 -21.53 51.63
C PRO A 412 26.60 -21.24 50.23
N ALA A 413 27.92 -21.37 50.09
CA ALA A 413 28.67 -21.00 48.88
C ALA A 413 28.92 -22.17 47.92
N ALA A 414 29.50 -21.84 46.76
CA ALA A 414 29.92 -22.79 45.71
C ALA A 414 31.19 -23.58 46.09
N PRO A 415 31.59 -24.53 45.23
CA PRO A 415 32.87 -24.34 44.54
C PRO A 415 32.73 -24.25 43.02
N ALA A 416 33.78 -23.77 42.35
CA ALA A 416 33.82 -23.58 40.90
C ALA A 416 34.60 -24.69 40.18
N THR A 417 34.26 -24.91 38.91
CA THR A 417 35.11 -25.58 37.91
C THR A 417 34.99 -24.82 36.60
N GLU A 418 36.10 -24.36 36.05
CA GLU A 418 36.14 -23.69 34.75
C GLU A 418 36.07 -24.69 33.59
N VAL A 419 35.26 -24.40 32.58
CA VAL A 419 35.49 -24.84 31.21
C VAL A 419 35.23 -23.64 30.30
N SER A 420 36.17 -23.33 29.42
CA SER A 420 36.12 -22.15 28.56
C SER A 420 35.29 -22.40 27.31
N GLU A 421 34.22 -21.63 27.10
CA GLU A 421 33.58 -21.49 25.79
C GLU A 421 33.91 -20.14 25.16
N SER A 422 34.43 -20.18 23.93
CA SER A 422 34.90 -19.01 23.20
C SER A 422 33.73 -18.11 22.76
N LYS A 423 33.63 -16.92 23.36
CA LYS A 423 32.55 -15.95 23.09
C LYS A 423 32.67 -15.31 21.70
N VAL A 424 32.25 -16.03 20.65
CA VAL A 424 32.03 -15.46 19.32
C VAL A 424 30.78 -14.59 19.36
N THR A 425 30.96 -13.27 19.53
CA THR A 425 29.88 -12.29 19.38
C THR A 425 29.45 -12.20 17.92
N PRO A 426 28.17 -12.47 17.57
CA PRO A 426 27.64 -12.07 16.28
C PRO A 426 27.61 -10.54 16.21
N VAL A 427 28.10 -9.97 15.11
CA VAL A 427 27.91 -8.55 14.84
C VAL A 427 26.42 -8.34 14.52
N ALA A 428 25.71 -7.66 15.43
CA ALA A 428 24.36 -7.20 15.13
C ALA A 428 24.45 -6.13 14.03
N ALA A 429 23.75 -6.33 12.92
CA ALA A 429 23.52 -5.26 11.96
C ALA A 429 22.57 -4.24 12.62
N GLU A 430 23.12 -3.08 13.01
CA GLU A 430 22.32 -1.99 13.54
C GLU A 430 21.43 -1.44 12.42
N ALA A 431 20.11 -1.53 12.61
CA ALA A 431 19.14 -1.08 11.61
C ALA A 431 19.34 0.44 11.35
N PRO A 432 19.48 0.89 10.09
CA PRO A 432 19.72 2.31 9.81
C PRO A 432 18.61 3.19 10.39
N LYS A 433 18.99 4.30 11.02
CA LYS A 433 18.07 5.43 11.19
C LYS A 433 17.77 6.00 9.81
N GLU A 434 16.50 6.01 9.42
CA GLU A 434 16.06 6.59 8.15
C GLU A 434 16.17 8.12 8.18
N SER A 435 17.33 8.60 7.74
CA SER A 435 17.48 9.91 7.11
C SER A 435 18.28 9.67 5.84
N THR A 436 17.63 9.59 4.68
CA THR A 436 18.36 9.40 3.42
C THR A 436 19.01 10.71 2.98
N PRO A 437 20.23 10.69 2.42
CA PRO A 437 20.79 11.89 1.82
C PRO A 437 19.94 12.28 0.61
N ALA A 438 19.22 13.40 0.70
CA ALA A 438 18.28 13.84 -0.31
C ALA A 438 18.97 14.10 -1.66
N VAL A 439 18.85 13.16 -2.59
CA VAL A 439 19.21 13.37 -4.00
C VAL A 439 18.15 14.30 -4.60
N VAL A 440 18.58 15.49 -5.04
CA VAL A 440 17.67 16.52 -5.53
C VAL A 440 16.99 16.06 -6.81
N ILE A 441 15.67 15.84 -6.74
CA ILE A 441 14.81 15.67 -7.93
C ILE A 441 14.56 17.07 -8.49
N GLU A 442 15.48 17.56 -9.31
CA GLU A 442 15.35 18.86 -9.98
C GLU A 442 14.15 18.86 -10.94
N ALA A 443 13.32 19.89 -10.83
CA ALA A 443 12.29 20.17 -11.83
C ALA A 443 12.94 20.81 -13.06
N PRO A 444 12.49 20.53 -14.29
CA PRO A 444 13.00 21.20 -15.47
C PRO A 444 12.72 22.71 -15.37
N VAL A 445 13.78 23.51 -15.50
CA VAL A 445 13.65 24.94 -15.76
C VAL A 445 13.23 25.10 -17.21
N THR A 446 12.14 25.84 -17.42
CA THR A 446 11.74 26.34 -18.73
C THR A 446 12.10 27.81 -18.78
N ASP A 447 13.20 28.13 -19.45
CA ASP A 447 13.52 29.52 -19.78
C ASP A 447 12.50 29.98 -20.83
N GLU A 448 11.54 30.80 -20.42
CA GLU A 448 10.64 31.49 -21.36
C GLU A 448 11.38 32.69 -21.95
N VAL A 449 11.42 32.75 -23.28
CA VAL A 449 12.03 33.86 -24.02
C VAL A 449 10.98 34.96 -24.15
N GLU A 450 11.23 36.11 -23.54
CA GLU A 450 10.62 37.37 -23.96
C GLU A 450 11.51 38.03 -25.04
N GLU A 451 10.90 38.40 -26.15
CA GLU A 451 11.52 39.11 -27.27
C GLU A 451 10.70 40.38 -27.58
N GLU A 452 11.29 41.32 -28.31
CA GLU A 452 10.79 42.65 -28.69
C GLU A 452 10.98 43.83 -27.70
N SER A 453 11.24 45.08 -28.17
CA SER A 453 11.87 45.55 -29.43
C SER A 453 12.20 47.06 -29.34
N THR A 454 13.03 47.59 -30.27
CA THR A 454 13.29 49.03 -30.56
C THR A 454 14.06 49.85 -29.49
N SER A 455 14.83 50.92 -29.80
CA SER A 455 15.26 51.56 -31.07
C SER A 455 16.55 52.42 -30.87
N GLU A 456 17.30 52.61 -31.96
CA GLU A 456 18.18 53.77 -32.32
C GLU A 456 19.00 54.54 -31.25
N ALA A 457 20.33 54.62 -31.44
CA ALA A 457 21.04 55.87 -31.81
C ALA A 457 22.57 55.70 -32.02
N LYS A 458 23.21 56.73 -32.60
CA LYS A 458 24.66 56.92 -32.88
C LYS A 458 25.41 57.33 -31.59
N SER A 459 26.75 57.48 -31.50
CA SER A 459 27.82 57.59 -32.52
C SER A 459 29.21 57.12 -31.99
N GLU A 460 30.26 57.30 -32.81
CA GLU A 460 31.71 57.59 -32.53
C GLU A 460 32.36 57.20 -31.17
N GLU A 461 33.64 56.83 -31.06
CA GLU A 461 34.82 57.06 -31.94
C GLU A 461 35.91 55.97 -31.73
N GLN A 462 36.86 55.87 -32.67
CA GLN A 462 38.17 55.18 -32.52
C GLN A 462 39.27 56.25 -32.72
N PRO A 463 40.48 56.16 -32.11
CA PRO A 463 41.42 55.07 -32.46
C PRO A 463 42.52 54.73 -31.42
N ALA A 464 43.51 53.95 -31.88
CA ALA A 464 44.90 53.84 -31.39
C ALA A 464 45.15 53.06 -30.07
N LYS A 465 46.36 52.51 -29.83
CA LYS A 465 47.34 51.74 -30.66
C LYS A 465 48.51 51.36 -29.72
N ALA A 466 49.03 50.14 -29.85
CA ALA A 466 50.40 49.71 -29.49
C ALA A 466 51.05 50.24 -28.18
N ASN A 467 51.11 49.37 -27.17
CA ASN A 467 52.35 48.66 -26.83
C ASN A 467 52.03 47.30 -26.19
#